data_AF-A0A7R9GXW7-F1
#
_entry.id   AF-A0A7R9GXW7-F1
#
_cell.length_a   1.000
_cell.length_b   1.000
_cell.length_c   1.000
_cell.angle_alpha   90.00
_cell.angle_beta   90.00
_cell.angle_gamma   90.00
#
_symmetry.space_group_name_H-M   'P 1'
#
loop_
_entity.id
_entity.type
_entity.pdbx_description
1 polymer ?
#
loop_
_entity_poly.entity_id
_entity_poly.type
_entity_poly.pdbx_seq_one_letter_code
_entity_poly.pdbx_strand_id
1 'polypeptide(L)'
;MADTAAQGVEHLHIEDEVDTKYKPPPEKTIDEILEADKEDESLRKYKEKLLGEAKTGNIIVGKFNNRSVFFQYQFIQPDDPRKVIVKKLALCVPGRPDVELDLTGDISQLKKQVFAIKEGVSYRIRIDFIVQREIVHGLKYIQKTYRMGVPVDKMTHMVGSYPPKTEIQSYTTPLEDAPTGMMARGSYTVHSLFTDDDKHEHLKWEWSFDIKKDWKD
;
A
#
# COMPACT_ATOMS: atom_id res chain seq x y z
N MET A 1 33.76 -13.04 -20.16
CA MET A 1 33.45 -13.82 -18.95
C MET A 1 32.15 -13.27 -18.41
N ALA A 2 31.11 -14.10 -18.42
CA ALA A 2 29.75 -13.72 -18.14
C ALA A 2 29.49 -13.68 -16.62
N ASP A 3 28.73 -12.66 -16.23
CA ASP A 3 27.57 -12.74 -15.33
C ASP A 3 27.73 -13.38 -13.94
N THR A 4 27.75 -12.55 -12.89
CA THR A 4 27.26 -12.93 -11.56
C THR A 4 26.83 -11.68 -10.80
N ALA A 5 25.67 -11.12 -11.15
CA ALA A 5 25.01 -10.07 -10.38
C ALA A 5 23.55 -10.45 -10.10
N ALA A 6 23.33 -11.43 -9.22
CA ALA A 6 22.00 -11.73 -8.70
C ALA A 6 22.07 -12.63 -7.46
N GLN A 7 22.49 -12.10 -6.31
CA GLN A 7 22.22 -12.77 -5.02
C GLN A 7 21.96 -11.74 -3.93
N GLY A 8 20.78 -11.85 -3.29
CA GLY A 8 20.51 -11.22 -2.01
C GLY A 8 19.25 -10.38 -1.88
N VAL A 9 18.12 -10.75 -2.51
CA VAL A 9 16.82 -10.32 -1.96
C VAL A 9 16.42 -11.36 -0.92
N GLU A 10 16.70 -11.09 0.35
CA GLU A 10 16.22 -11.94 1.44
C GLU A 10 14.69 -12.06 1.35
N HIS A 11 14.23 -13.30 1.39
CA HIS A 11 12.82 -13.62 1.54
C HIS A 11 12.37 -12.97 2.85
N LEU A 12 11.48 -11.99 2.78
CA LEU A 12 10.91 -11.40 3.99
C LEU A 12 10.09 -12.50 4.67
N HIS A 13 10.67 -13.17 5.66
CA HIS A 13 9.91 -14.05 6.54
C HIS A 13 9.00 -13.15 7.37
N ILE A 14 7.70 -13.21 7.09
CA ILE A 14 6.67 -12.58 7.90
C ILE A 14 6.46 -13.54 9.08
N GLU A 15 7.24 -13.37 10.14
CA GLU A 15 6.83 -13.94 11.43
C GLU A 15 5.63 -13.13 11.90
N ASP A 16 4.44 -13.71 11.82
CA ASP A 16 3.21 -13.12 12.35
C ASP A 16 3.30 -13.09 13.89
N GLU A 17 3.48 -11.90 14.47
CA GLU A 17 3.17 -11.65 15.88
C GLU A 17 1.67 -11.37 16.02
N VAL A 18 1.12 -11.82 17.15
CA VAL A 18 -0.29 -11.86 17.59
C VAL A 18 -1.10 -13.04 17.02
N ASP A 19 -1.35 -14.03 17.87
CA ASP A 19 -2.32 -15.14 17.67
C ASP A 19 -3.74 -14.58 17.55
N THR A 20 -4.02 -13.97 16.39
CA THR A 20 -5.37 -13.60 16.01
C THR A 20 -6.02 -14.87 15.47
N LYS A 21 -7.04 -15.38 16.17
CA LYS A 21 -7.91 -16.47 15.67
C LYS A 21 -8.70 -16.10 14.39
N TYR A 22 -8.32 -15.00 13.74
CA TYR A 22 -8.93 -14.50 12.52
C TYR A 22 -8.65 -15.46 11.37
N LYS A 23 -9.69 -15.79 10.64
CA LYS A 23 -9.62 -16.58 9.41
C LYS A 23 -10.07 -15.68 8.27
N PRO A 24 -9.25 -15.49 7.23
CA PRO A 24 -9.67 -14.78 6.03
C PRO A 24 -11.02 -15.27 5.52
N PRO A 25 -11.88 -14.38 5.00
CA PRO A 25 -13.11 -14.79 4.35
C PRO A 25 -12.78 -15.62 3.09
N PRO A 26 -13.69 -16.52 2.67
CA PRO A 26 -13.54 -17.19 1.39
C PRO A 26 -13.59 -16.18 0.24
N GLU A 27 -12.79 -16.39 -0.79
CA GLU A 27 -12.82 -15.57 -2.00
C GLU A 27 -14.22 -15.64 -2.65
N LYS A 28 -14.77 -14.48 -2.96
CA LYS A 28 -16.00 -14.31 -3.73
C LYS A 28 -15.84 -13.14 -4.68
N THR A 29 -16.30 -13.31 -5.90
CA THR A 29 -16.33 -12.23 -6.90
C THR A 29 -17.42 -11.22 -6.58
N ILE A 30 -17.28 -9.99 -7.08
CA ILE A 30 -18.33 -8.98 -6.99
C ILE A 30 -19.64 -9.48 -7.62
N ASP A 31 -19.58 -10.18 -8.75
CA ASP A 31 -20.77 -10.70 -9.43
C ASP A 31 -21.50 -11.74 -8.55
N GLU A 32 -20.79 -12.66 -7.89
CA GLU A 32 -21.37 -13.59 -6.93
C GLU A 32 -21.98 -12.89 -5.72
N ILE A 33 -21.32 -11.84 -5.21
CA ILE A 33 -21.84 -11.03 -4.09
C ILE A 33 -23.14 -10.32 -4.50
N LEU A 34 -23.22 -9.82 -5.74
CA LEU A 34 -24.42 -9.14 -6.26
C LEU A 34 -25.57 -10.10 -6.54
N GLU A 35 -25.30 -11.34 -6.97
CA GLU A 35 -26.34 -12.33 -7.28
C GLU A 35 -26.90 -12.99 -6.01
N ALA A 36 -26.11 -13.10 -4.94
CA ALA A 36 -26.61 -13.58 -3.65
C ALA A 36 -27.76 -12.69 -3.13
N ASP A 37 -28.84 -13.29 -2.62
CA ASP A 37 -29.96 -12.61 -1.96
C ASP A 37 -30.56 -11.46 -2.77
N LYS A 38 -30.63 -11.62 -4.09
CA LYS A 38 -31.05 -10.57 -5.04
C LYS A 38 -32.52 -10.20 -4.90
N GLU A 39 -33.31 -11.08 -4.33
CA GLU A 39 -34.71 -10.85 -3.97
C GLU A 39 -34.86 -9.97 -2.71
N ASP A 40 -33.82 -9.85 -1.87
CA ASP A 40 -33.84 -9.04 -0.65
C ASP A 40 -33.49 -7.57 -0.96
N GLU A 41 -34.49 -6.69 -0.83
CA GLU A 41 -34.33 -5.26 -1.06
C GLU A 41 -33.34 -4.60 -0.10
N SER A 42 -33.31 -5.01 1.16
CA SER A 42 -32.45 -4.45 2.19
C SER A 42 -30.97 -4.78 1.93
N LEU A 43 -30.69 -6.03 1.57
CA LEU A 43 -29.35 -6.49 1.23
C LEU A 43 -28.87 -5.88 -0.08
N ARG A 44 -29.75 -5.70 -1.07
CA ARG A 44 -29.42 -4.97 -2.30
C ARG A 44 -29.01 -3.53 -2.05
N LYS A 45 -29.77 -2.79 -1.23
CA LYS A 45 -29.44 -1.41 -0.83
C LYS A 45 -28.13 -1.34 -0.05
N TYR A 46 -27.89 -2.32 0.83
CA TYR A 46 -26.65 -2.42 1.59
C TYR A 46 -25.42 -2.65 0.68
N LYS A 47 -25.50 -3.62 -0.24
CA LYS A 47 -24.45 -3.90 -1.23
C LYS A 47 -24.18 -2.69 -2.12
N GLU A 48 -25.22 -1.98 -2.54
CA GLU A 48 -25.08 -0.76 -3.33
C GLU A 48 -24.35 0.36 -2.57
N LYS A 49 -24.65 0.54 -1.28
CA LYS A 49 -23.96 1.53 -0.45
C LYS A 49 -22.47 1.21 -0.27
N LEU A 50 -22.11 -0.07 -0.18
CA LEU A 50 -20.72 -0.49 0.01
C LEU A 50 -19.92 -0.53 -1.29
N LEU A 51 -20.49 -1.09 -2.35
CA LEU A 51 -19.81 -1.29 -3.63
C LEU A 51 -19.84 -0.02 -4.48
N GLY A 52 -20.85 0.83 -4.33
CA GLY A 52 -21.00 2.08 -5.08
C GLY A 52 -20.77 1.86 -6.58
N GLU A 53 -19.73 2.50 -7.10
CA GLU A 53 -19.32 2.42 -8.51
C GLU A 53 -18.93 1.02 -8.98
N ALA A 54 -18.41 0.15 -8.09
CA ALA A 54 -18.01 -1.21 -8.43
C ALA A 54 -19.19 -2.06 -8.94
N LYS A 55 -20.42 -1.76 -8.50
CA LYS A 55 -21.65 -2.42 -8.98
C LYS A 55 -21.93 -2.14 -10.46
N THR A 56 -21.54 -0.96 -10.95
CA THR A 56 -21.83 -0.54 -12.34
C THR A 56 -20.97 -1.27 -13.37
N GLY A 57 -19.97 -2.04 -12.93
CA GLY A 57 -19.09 -2.82 -13.81
C GLY A 57 -18.05 -1.97 -14.56
N ASN A 58 -18.12 -0.64 -14.46
CA ASN A 58 -17.21 0.29 -15.13
C ASN A 58 -15.75 0.20 -14.62
N ILE A 59 -15.48 -0.55 -13.55
CA ILE A 59 -14.15 -0.72 -12.94
C ILE A 59 -13.70 -2.19 -13.04
N ILE A 60 -14.57 -3.06 -13.57
CA ILE A 60 -14.30 -4.47 -13.82
C ILE A 60 -13.79 -4.59 -15.24
N VAL A 61 -12.52 -4.91 -15.40
CA VAL A 61 -11.83 -4.78 -16.69
C VAL A 61 -12.44 -5.66 -17.81
N GLY A 62 -13.19 -6.70 -17.46
CA GLY A 62 -13.93 -7.53 -18.41
C GLY A 62 -15.12 -6.84 -19.11
N LYS A 63 -15.50 -5.60 -18.75
CA LYS A 63 -16.64 -4.88 -19.36
C LYS A 63 -16.25 -3.63 -20.15
N PHE A 64 -14.96 -3.28 -20.27
CA PHE A 64 -14.51 -2.21 -21.16
C PHE A 64 -14.45 -2.67 -22.62
N ASN A 65 -15.61 -3.04 -23.16
CA ASN A 65 -15.72 -3.49 -24.55
C ASN A 65 -15.68 -2.30 -25.53
N ASN A 66 -15.60 -1.07 -25.00
CA ASN A 66 -15.66 0.16 -25.79
C ASN A 66 -14.56 1.14 -25.36
N ARG A 67 -13.59 1.35 -26.26
CA ARG A 67 -12.40 2.19 -26.02
C ARG A 67 -12.70 3.64 -25.61
N SER A 68 -13.90 4.13 -25.86
CA SER A 68 -14.30 5.51 -25.55
C SER A 68 -14.51 5.80 -24.05
N VAL A 69 -14.65 4.77 -23.20
CA VAL A 69 -14.84 4.96 -21.74
C VAL A 69 -13.48 5.16 -21.02
N PHE A 70 -12.37 4.83 -21.68
CA PHE A 70 -11.02 4.90 -21.09
C PHE A 70 -10.57 6.32 -20.74
N PHE A 71 -11.06 7.34 -21.44
CA PHE A 71 -10.64 8.73 -21.22
C PHE A 71 -11.35 9.41 -20.04
N GLN A 72 -12.36 8.78 -19.43
CA GLN A 72 -13.10 9.37 -18.32
C GLN A 72 -12.43 9.10 -16.96
N TYR A 73 -11.70 8.00 -16.81
CA TYR A 73 -11.17 7.54 -15.52
C TYR A 73 -9.65 7.67 -15.47
N GLN A 74 -9.16 8.76 -14.89
CA GLN A 74 -7.75 9.14 -14.88
C GLN A 74 -6.82 8.09 -14.26
N PHE A 75 -7.32 7.31 -13.28
CA PHE A 75 -6.48 6.44 -12.47
C PHE A 75 -6.62 4.95 -12.78
N ILE A 76 -7.75 4.50 -13.34
CA ILE A 76 -7.95 3.09 -13.70
C ILE A 76 -6.94 2.67 -14.77
N GLN A 77 -6.37 1.47 -14.61
CA GLN A 77 -5.41 0.90 -15.55
C GLN A 77 -5.97 -0.39 -16.14
N PRO A 78 -6.76 -0.31 -17.23
CA PRO A 78 -7.43 -1.47 -17.83
C PRO A 78 -6.45 -2.54 -18.31
N ASP A 79 -5.30 -2.14 -18.83
CA ASP A 79 -4.29 -3.04 -19.35
C ASP A 79 -3.44 -3.67 -18.23
N ASP A 80 -3.52 -3.16 -17.00
CA ASP A 80 -2.79 -3.68 -15.84
C ASP A 80 -3.62 -4.77 -15.13
N PRO A 81 -3.23 -6.05 -15.18
CA PRO A 81 -4.04 -7.14 -14.63
C PRO A 81 -4.16 -7.11 -13.09
N ARG A 82 -3.38 -6.28 -12.39
CA ARG A 82 -3.38 -6.21 -10.93
C ARG A 82 -4.69 -5.66 -10.39
N LYS A 83 -5.14 -6.21 -9.25
CA LYS A 83 -6.28 -5.71 -8.47
C LYS A 83 -5.92 -4.45 -7.69
N VAL A 84 -4.68 -4.37 -7.20
CA VAL A 84 -4.17 -3.24 -6.42
C VAL A 84 -2.97 -2.65 -7.12
N ILE A 85 -2.96 -1.33 -7.26
CA ILE A 85 -1.85 -0.59 -7.84
C ILE A 85 -1.44 0.48 -6.83
N VAL A 86 -0.32 0.25 -6.15
CA VAL A 86 0.24 1.21 -5.21
C VAL A 86 0.90 2.34 -6.02
N LYS A 87 0.54 3.58 -5.72
CA LYS A 87 0.93 4.76 -6.51
C LYS A 87 2.01 5.57 -5.84
N LYS A 88 1.90 5.76 -4.52
CA LYS A 88 2.76 6.70 -3.81
C LYS A 88 2.87 6.33 -2.33
N LEU A 89 4.05 6.57 -1.76
CA LEU A 89 4.22 6.71 -0.32
C LEU A 89 4.55 8.17 -0.02
N ALA A 90 3.91 8.77 0.98
CA ALA A 90 4.20 10.11 1.45
C ALA A 90 4.56 10.09 2.94
N LEU A 91 5.63 10.78 3.29
CA LEU A 91 5.99 11.14 4.65
C LEU A 91 5.33 12.47 5.00
N CYS A 92 4.35 12.41 5.89
CA CYS A 92 3.54 13.56 6.31
C CYS A 92 4.02 14.07 7.66
N VAL A 93 4.60 15.26 7.67
CA VAL A 93 5.08 15.93 8.91
C VAL A 93 4.23 17.17 9.15
N PRO A 94 3.54 17.30 10.30
CA PRO A 94 2.71 18.47 10.58
C PRO A 94 3.47 19.79 10.39
N GLY A 95 2.87 20.71 9.64
CA GLY A 95 3.45 22.03 9.36
C GLY A 95 4.55 22.04 8.29
N ARG A 96 4.77 20.93 7.57
CA ARG A 96 5.68 20.86 6.41
C ARG A 96 4.95 20.28 5.20
N PRO A 97 5.40 20.59 3.97
CA PRO A 97 4.95 19.88 2.79
C PRO A 97 5.29 18.39 2.90
N ASP A 98 4.39 17.54 2.40
CA ASP A 98 4.62 16.11 2.30
C ASP A 98 5.83 15.82 1.40
N VAL A 99 6.62 14.84 1.79
CA VAL A 99 7.71 14.32 0.95
C VAL A 99 7.27 12.98 0.39
N GLU A 100 7.39 12.77 -0.92
CA GLU A 100 6.71 11.69 -1.61
C GLU A 100 7.69 10.79 -2.40
N LEU A 101 7.43 9.49 -2.40
CA LEU A 101 8.01 8.50 -3.30
C LEU A 101 6.97 8.11 -4.35
N ASP A 102 7.30 8.31 -5.62
CA ASP A 102 6.52 7.74 -6.73
C ASP A 102 6.79 6.23 -6.84
N LEU A 103 5.76 5.42 -6.60
CA LEU A 103 5.82 3.96 -6.62
C LEU A 103 5.37 3.37 -7.96
N THR A 104 5.19 4.20 -8.99
CA THR A 104 4.77 3.77 -10.32
C THR A 104 5.91 3.66 -11.33
N GLY A 105 7.05 4.29 -11.02
CA GLY A 105 8.26 4.28 -11.84
C GLY A 105 9.22 3.13 -11.50
N ASP A 106 10.51 3.36 -11.74
CA ASP A 106 11.56 2.41 -11.38
C ASP A 106 11.82 2.40 -9.88
N ILE A 107 11.21 1.42 -9.21
CA ILE A 107 11.30 1.17 -7.76
C ILE A 107 12.76 1.03 -7.30
N SER A 108 13.68 0.55 -8.15
CA SER A 108 15.08 0.37 -7.76
C SER A 108 15.81 1.69 -7.46
N GLN A 109 15.30 2.81 -7.96
CA GLN A 109 15.87 4.14 -7.68
C GLN A 109 15.45 4.70 -6.32
N LEU A 110 14.39 4.17 -5.70
CA LEU A 110 13.84 4.72 -4.46
C LEU A 110 14.82 4.60 -3.29
N LYS A 111 15.64 3.54 -3.26
CA LYS A 111 16.71 3.37 -2.26
C LYS A 111 17.78 4.47 -2.31
N LYS A 112 17.93 5.14 -3.47
CA LYS A 112 18.86 6.26 -3.63
C LYS A 112 18.28 7.58 -3.15
N GLN A 113 16.95 7.65 -3.01
CA GLN A 113 16.27 8.81 -2.46
C GLN A 113 16.29 8.70 -0.93
N VAL A 114 17.03 9.61 -0.29
CA VAL A 114 17.20 9.63 1.17
C VAL A 114 16.43 10.81 1.74
N PHE A 115 15.42 10.53 2.57
CA PHE A 115 14.65 11.57 3.24
C PHE A 115 15.32 12.01 4.54
N ALA A 116 15.53 13.31 4.72
CA ALA A 116 15.95 13.83 6.01
C ALA A 116 14.71 13.95 6.94
N ILE A 117 14.78 13.33 8.11
CA ILE A 117 13.76 13.42 9.16
C ILE A 117 14.42 14.01 10.40
N LYS A 118 13.86 15.11 10.92
CA LYS A 118 14.34 15.69 12.16
C LYS A 118 14.01 14.79 13.35
N GLU A 119 14.99 14.53 14.20
CA GLU A 119 14.82 13.76 15.41
C GLU A 119 13.73 14.34 16.32
N GLY A 120 12.92 13.48 16.93
CA GLY A 120 11.83 13.87 17.82
C GLY A 120 10.63 14.53 17.15
N VAL A 121 10.58 14.58 15.80
CA VAL A 121 9.38 15.03 15.11
C VAL A 121 8.35 13.92 15.04
N SER A 122 7.08 14.29 15.20
CA SER A 122 5.97 13.41 14.89
C SER A 122 5.68 13.40 13.38
N TYR A 123 5.50 12.22 12.80
CA TYR A 123 5.17 12.05 11.39
C TYR A 123 4.12 10.94 11.20
N ARG A 124 3.59 10.87 9.98
CA ARG A 124 2.73 9.77 9.50
C ARG A 124 3.22 9.32 8.14
N ILE A 125 2.91 8.08 7.80
CA ILE A 125 3.10 7.55 6.46
C ILE A 125 1.72 7.46 5.80
N ARG A 126 1.57 8.07 4.63
CA ARG A 126 0.39 7.91 3.77
C ARG A 126 0.74 7.05 2.57
N ILE A 127 -0.07 6.04 2.29
CA ILE A 127 0.04 5.18 1.10
C ILE A 127 -1.17 5.45 0.23
N ASP A 128 -0.92 5.88 -0.99
CA ASP A 128 -1.94 6.12 -2.01
C ASP A 128 -1.94 4.96 -3.00
N PHE A 129 -3.11 4.38 -3.24
CA PHE A 129 -3.28 3.19 -4.05
C PHE A 129 -4.63 3.18 -4.77
N ILE A 130 -4.74 2.32 -5.78
CA ILE A 130 -5.97 2.10 -6.54
C ILE A 130 -6.37 0.66 -6.34
N VAL A 131 -7.67 0.44 -6.16
CA VAL A 131 -8.26 -0.90 -6.22
C VAL A 131 -9.16 -0.95 -7.44
N GLN A 132 -8.96 -1.95 -8.29
CA GLN A 132 -9.73 -2.19 -9.49
C GLN A 132 -10.09 -3.67 -9.60
N ARG A 133 -11.06 -4.00 -10.48
CA ARG A 133 -11.53 -5.35 -10.79
C ARG A 133 -12.34 -6.04 -9.68
N GLU A 134 -11.74 -6.30 -8.53
CA GLU A 134 -12.36 -7.09 -7.44
C GLU A 134 -12.15 -6.44 -6.08
N ILE A 135 -12.95 -6.84 -5.10
CA ILE A 135 -12.75 -6.44 -3.70
C ILE A 135 -11.43 -7.04 -3.21
N VAL A 136 -10.68 -6.26 -2.43
CA VAL A 136 -9.47 -6.74 -1.77
C VAL A 136 -9.70 -6.72 -0.27
N HIS A 137 -9.48 -7.86 0.37
CA HIS A 137 -9.76 -8.07 1.78
C HIS A 137 -8.50 -7.95 2.62
N GLY A 138 -8.58 -7.20 3.72
CA GLY A 138 -7.49 -7.13 4.70
C GLY A 138 -6.17 -6.66 4.12
N LEU A 139 -6.19 -5.59 3.30
CA LEU A 139 -4.96 -4.91 2.90
C LEU A 139 -4.11 -4.59 4.14
N LYS A 140 -2.81 -4.80 4.02
CA LYS A 140 -1.81 -4.69 5.07
C LYS A 140 -0.60 -3.97 4.53
N TYR A 141 -0.10 -3.01 5.30
CA TYR A 141 1.21 -2.42 5.08
C TYR A 141 2.18 -2.96 6.12
N ILE A 142 3.27 -3.56 5.68
CA ILE A 142 4.33 -4.10 6.53
C ILE A 142 5.58 -3.28 6.25
N GLN A 143 6.21 -2.80 7.31
CA GLN A 143 7.46 -2.06 7.24
C GLN A 143 8.47 -2.71 8.19
N LYS A 144 9.67 -2.98 7.68
CA LYS A 144 10.83 -3.38 8.48
C LYS A 144 11.94 -2.35 8.32
N THR A 145 12.39 -1.80 9.43
CA THR A 145 13.39 -0.75 9.46
C THR A 145 14.72 -1.33 9.90
N TYR A 146 15.77 -1.02 9.15
CA TYR A 146 17.13 -1.48 9.35
C TYR A 146 18.07 -0.31 9.56
N ARG A 147 19.07 -0.51 10.41
CA ARG A 147 20.15 0.44 10.62
C ARG A 147 21.48 -0.31 10.59
N MET A 148 22.40 0.12 9.74
CA MET A 148 23.66 -0.60 9.49
C MET A 148 23.45 -2.09 9.16
N GLY A 149 22.39 -2.40 8.41
CA GLY A 149 22.02 -3.79 8.06
C GLY A 149 21.38 -4.60 9.18
N VAL A 150 21.25 -4.06 10.40
CA VAL A 150 20.61 -4.73 11.53
C VAL A 150 19.14 -4.29 11.62
N PRO A 151 18.17 -5.21 11.75
CA PRO A 151 16.78 -4.85 11.97
C PRO A 151 16.62 -4.16 13.32
N VAL A 152 15.97 -3.00 13.34
CA VAL A 152 15.77 -2.18 14.55
C VAL A 152 14.30 -1.93 14.87
N ASP A 153 13.41 -2.11 13.89
CA ASP A 153 11.97 -1.97 14.09
C ASP A 153 11.19 -2.77 13.02
N LYS A 154 9.98 -3.20 13.38
CA LYS A 154 9.03 -3.86 12.48
C LYS A 154 7.61 -3.46 12.88
N MET A 155 6.83 -3.01 11.91
CA MET A 155 5.43 -2.66 12.09
C MET A 155 4.57 -3.31 11.00
N THR A 156 3.34 -3.66 11.39
CA THR A 156 2.29 -4.12 10.48
C THR A 156 1.03 -3.31 10.74
N HIS A 157 0.55 -2.61 9.72
CA HIS A 157 -0.68 -1.84 9.76
C HIS A 157 -1.76 -2.51 8.95
N MET A 158 -2.88 -2.86 9.60
CA MET A 158 -4.11 -3.23 8.90
C MET A 158 -4.69 -1.98 8.24
N VAL A 159 -4.72 -2.01 6.91
CA VAL A 159 -5.24 -0.94 6.05
C VAL A 159 -6.74 -1.09 5.86
N GLY A 160 -7.22 -2.35 5.72
CA GLY A 160 -8.65 -2.70 5.67
C GLY A 160 -9.08 -3.34 4.35
N SER A 161 -10.39 -3.45 4.14
CA SER A 161 -10.96 -4.04 2.92
C SER A 161 -11.52 -2.94 2.02
N TYR A 162 -11.21 -3.02 0.72
CA TYR A 162 -11.50 -1.95 -0.23
C TYR A 162 -12.17 -2.53 -1.48
N PRO A 163 -13.34 -1.99 -1.89
CA PRO A 163 -13.91 -2.31 -3.19
C PRO A 163 -13.15 -1.55 -4.31
N PRO A 164 -13.33 -1.96 -5.57
CA PRO A 164 -12.89 -1.18 -6.71
C PRO A 164 -13.48 0.24 -6.72
N LYS A 165 -12.65 1.25 -7.00
CA LYS A 165 -13.08 2.66 -7.15
C LYS A 165 -12.32 3.36 -8.27
N THR A 166 -12.94 4.37 -8.88
CA THR A 166 -12.35 5.15 -9.96
C THR A 166 -11.30 6.17 -9.47
N GLU A 167 -11.36 6.49 -8.19
CA GLU A 167 -10.49 7.46 -7.51
C GLU A 167 -9.37 6.75 -6.73
N ILE A 168 -8.29 7.49 -6.49
CA ILE A 168 -7.22 7.06 -5.59
C ILE A 168 -7.78 6.91 -4.17
N GLN A 169 -7.43 5.81 -3.53
CA GLN A 169 -7.68 5.56 -2.11
C GLN A 169 -6.39 5.75 -1.33
N SER A 170 -6.51 6.15 -0.07
CA SER A 170 -5.34 6.42 0.77
C SER A 170 -5.50 5.82 2.17
N TYR A 171 -4.42 5.30 2.70
CA TYR A 171 -4.31 4.93 4.11
C TYR A 171 -3.22 5.78 4.76
N THR A 172 -3.48 6.31 5.95
CA THR A 172 -2.49 7.05 6.73
C THR A 172 -2.28 6.37 8.06
N THR A 173 -1.03 6.07 8.41
CA THR A 173 -0.68 5.44 9.68
C THR A 173 -1.05 6.33 10.87
N PRO A 174 -1.15 5.75 12.09
CA PRO A 174 -1.10 6.51 13.33
C PRO A 174 0.12 7.43 13.40
N LEU A 175 0.07 8.41 14.30
CA LEU A 175 1.20 9.32 14.50
C LEU A 175 2.35 8.55 15.16
N GLU A 176 3.56 8.71 14.62
CA GLU A 176 4.79 8.14 15.14
C GLU A 176 5.81 9.23 15.42
N ASP A 177 6.64 9.04 16.45
CA ASP A 177 7.72 9.98 16.79
C ASP A 177 9.08 9.45 16.32
N ALA A 178 9.81 10.27 15.58
CA ALA A 178 11.17 9.95 15.17
C ALA A 178 12.09 9.82 16.40
N PRO A 179 12.98 8.81 16.45
CA PRO A 179 13.83 8.60 17.61
C PRO A 179 14.79 9.77 17.82
N THR A 180 15.17 10.02 19.07
CA THR A 180 16.03 11.15 19.47
C THR A 180 17.40 10.70 19.98
N GLY A 181 18.40 11.57 19.82
CA GLY A 181 19.70 11.44 20.46
C GLY A 181 20.82 11.08 19.50
N MET A 182 22.06 11.32 19.93
CA MET A 182 23.25 11.07 19.10
C MET A 182 23.33 9.65 18.57
N MET A 183 22.91 8.68 19.37
CA MET A 183 22.91 7.28 18.97
C MET A 183 21.78 6.91 18.02
N ALA A 184 20.69 7.68 17.89
CA ALA A 184 19.61 7.41 16.93
C ALA A 184 19.87 8.07 15.59
N ARG A 185 20.56 9.22 15.56
CA ARG A 185 20.89 9.92 14.32
C ARG A 185 21.70 9.04 13.35
N GLY A 186 21.46 9.21 12.05
CA GLY A 186 22.10 8.46 10.97
C GLY A 186 21.12 7.81 10.01
N SER A 187 21.65 6.98 9.11
CA SER A 187 20.90 6.39 7.99
C SER A 187 20.16 5.12 8.34
N TYR A 188 18.95 5.01 7.83
CA TYR A 188 18.04 3.90 7.96
C TYR A 188 17.60 3.43 6.56
N THR A 189 17.42 2.13 6.44
CA THR A 189 16.84 1.50 5.25
C THR A 189 15.54 0.84 5.65
N VAL A 190 14.51 1.06 4.86
CA VAL A 190 13.17 0.58 5.12
C VAL A 190 12.77 -0.39 4.03
N HIS A 191 12.37 -1.60 4.43
CA HIS A 191 11.81 -2.61 3.55
C HIS A 191 10.29 -2.58 3.73
N SER A 192 9.59 -2.20 2.68
CA SER A 192 8.14 -2.01 2.67
C SER A 192 7.45 -3.09 1.82
N LEU A 193 6.30 -3.57 2.31
CA LEU A 193 5.47 -4.55 1.63
C LEU A 193 3.99 -4.18 1.79
N PHE A 194 3.28 -4.08 0.68
CA PHE A 194 1.82 -3.94 0.63
C PHE A 194 1.21 -5.27 0.19
N THR A 195 0.41 -5.89 1.07
CA THR A 195 -0.14 -7.24 0.90
C THR A 195 -1.58 -7.32 1.40
N ASP A 196 -2.20 -8.50 1.38
CA ASP A 196 -3.60 -8.71 1.78
C ASP A 196 -3.79 -10.03 2.57
N ASP A 197 -5.04 -10.39 2.85
CA ASP A 197 -5.38 -11.65 3.52
C ASP A 197 -5.12 -12.89 2.66
N ASP A 198 -5.14 -12.74 1.33
CA ASP A 198 -4.87 -13.78 0.35
C ASP A 198 -3.36 -13.95 0.08
N LYS A 199 -2.52 -13.16 0.77
CA LYS A 199 -1.05 -13.15 0.68
C LYS A 199 -0.51 -12.72 -0.68
N HIS A 200 -1.28 -11.95 -1.45
CA HIS A 200 -0.76 -11.34 -2.67
C HIS A 200 0.30 -10.28 -2.31
N GLU A 201 1.44 -10.32 -2.98
CA GLU A 201 2.42 -9.24 -2.94
C GLU A 201 2.01 -8.17 -3.98
N HIS A 202 1.31 -7.13 -3.53
CA HIS A 202 0.85 -6.06 -4.43
C HIS A 202 2.00 -5.13 -4.83
N LEU A 203 2.86 -4.79 -3.87
CA LEU A 203 4.12 -4.11 -4.11
C LEU A 203 5.10 -4.33 -2.95
N LYS A 204 6.36 -4.57 -3.29
CA LYS A 204 7.48 -4.60 -2.35
C LYS A 204 8.55 -3.61 -2.82
N TRP A 205 9.04 -2.77 -1.91
CA TRP A 205 10.05 -1.76 -2.24
C TRP A 205 10.97 -1.45 -1.07
N GLU A 206 12.11 -0.84 -1.38
CA GLU A 206 13.08 -0.35 -0.41
C GLU A 206 13.26 1.16 -0.57
N TRP A 207 13.38 1.87 0.55
CA TRP A 207 13.67 3.30 0.59
C TRP A 207 14.51 3.63 1.81
N SER A 208 15.08 4.84 1.85
CA SER A 208 16.00 5.24 2.91
C SER A 208 15.65 6.60 3.49
N PHE A 209 15.97 6.78 4.77
CA PHE A 209 15.86 8.06 5.45
C PHE A 209 17.01 8.25 6.43
N ASP A 210 17.33 9.51 6.72
CA ASP A 210 18.30 9.91 7.73
C ASP A 210 17.59 10.59 8.89
N ILE A 211 17.83 10.12 10.11
CA ILE A 211 17.49 10.89 11.31
C ILE A 211 18.58 11.92 11.56
N LYS A 212 18.20 13.20 11.54
CA LYS A 212 19.10 14.35 11.70
C LYS A 212 18.69 15.24 12.86
N LYS A 213 19.59 16.09 13.35
CA LYS A 213 19.28 17.01 14.46
C LYS A 213 18.36 18.14 14.02
N ASP A 214 18.54 18.64 12.81
CA ASP A 214 17.62 19.54 12.13
C ASP A 214 17.39 19.13 10.67
N TRP A 215 16.38 19.73 10.03
CA TRP A 215 16.01 19.46 8.64
C TRP A 215 17.03 19.94 7.61
N LYS A 216 17.90 20.89 8.01
CA LYS A 216 18.91 21.51 7.16
C LYS A 216 20.29 20.87 7.27
N ASP A 217 20.43 19.89 8.17
CA ASP A 217 21.65 19.10 8.32
C ASP A 217 21.79 18.08 7.18
#